data_AF-A0A9R1VV42-F1
#
_entry.id   AF-A0A9R1VV42-F1
#
_cell.length_a   1.000
_cell.length_b   1.000
_cell.length_c   1.000
_cell.angle_alpha   90.00
_cell.angle_beta   90.00
_cell.angle_gamma   90.00
#
_symmetry.space_group_name_H-M   'P 1'
#
loop_
_entity.id
_entity.type
_entity.pdbx_description
1 polymer ?
#
loop_
_entity_poly.entity_id
_entity_poly.type
_entity_poly.pdbx_seq_one_letter_code
_entity_poly.pdbx_strand_id
1 'polypeptide(L)'
;MKNFDVNTINTYLLMFFYRAMVLYATQSGSNKRVKLNRCPVQPGSTKCGYYMLRFMKEIVEERIEVLIRDGKVEYTTDDIDEIREEWSEFVTGFIYR
;
A
#
# COMPACT_ATOMS: atom_id res chain seq x y z
N MET A 1 -1.96 -16.11 -8.50
CA MET A 1 -1.78 -15.79 -7.06
C MET A 1 -0.70 -16.71 -6.50
N LYS A 2 0.38 -16.18 -5.92
CA LYS A 2 1.43 -17.03 -5.31
C LYS A 2 0.85 -17.68 -4.05
N ASN A 3 0.92 -19.01 -3.96
CA ASN A 3 0.53 -19.73 -2.74
C ASN A 3 1.66 -19.58 -1.72
N PHE A 4 1.39 -18.82 -0.66
CA PHE A 4 2.31 -18.67 0.47
C PHE A 4 1.91 -19.61 1.60
N ASP A 5 2.87 -20.33 2.18
CA ASP A 5 2.61 -21.14 3.37
C ASP A 5 2.55 -20.28 4.65
N VAL A 6 1.95 -20.83 5.71
CA VAL A 6 1.71 -20.13 7.00
C VAL A 6 2.99 -19.62 7.66
N ASN A 7 4.12 -20.34 7.54
CA ASN A 7 5.39 -19.91 8.13
C ASN A 7 5.97 -18.73 7.36
N THR A 8 5.84 -18.75 6.04
CA THR A 8 6.21 -17.63 5.17
C THR A 8 5.37 -16.39 5.50
N ILE A 9 4.06 -16.55 5.69
CA ILE A 9 3.15 -15.47 6.11
C ILE A 9 3.55 -14.91 7.49
N ASN A 10 3.81 -15.77 8.47
CA ASN A 10 4.22 -15.36 9.82
C ASN A 10 5.55 -14.60 9.82
N THR A 11 6.52 -15.05 9.02
CA THR A 11 7.81 -14.37 8.88
C THR A 11 7.63 -12.97 8.30
N TYR A 12 6.79 -12.83 7.28
CA TYR A 12 6.50 -11.52 6.69
C TYR A 12 5.72 -10.59 7.63
N LEU A 13 4.78 -11.13 8.41
CA LEU A 13 4.08 -10.37 9.46
C LEU A 13 5.05 -9.86 10.52
N LEU A 14 5.97 -10.70 11.01
CA LEU A 14 6.99 -10.30 11.96
C LEU A 14 7.90 -9.20 11.40
N MET A 15 8.34 -9.34 10.14
CA MET A 15 9.10 -8.28 9.46
C MET A 15 8.31 -6.98 9.30
N PHE A 16 7.00 -7.08 9.04
CA PHE A 16 6.11 -5.93 8.97
C PHE A 16 6.05 -5.20 10.30
N PHE A 17 5.70 -5.90 11.38
CA PHE A 17 5.60 -5.29 12.71
C PHE A 17 6.94 -4.73 13.17
N TYR A 18 8.04 -5.43 12.95
CA TYR A 18 9.37 -4.96 13.34
C TYR A 18 9.73 -3.64 12.64
N ARG A 19 9.60 -3.55 11.31
CA ARG A 19 9.94 -2.32 10.58
C ARG A 19 8.95 -1.19 10.88
N ALA A 20 7.67 -1.50 11.12
CA ALA A 20 6.68 -0.51 11.56
C ALA A 20 7.03 0.07 12.95
N MET A 21 7.47 -0.78 13.89
CA MET A 21 7.94 -0.34 15.20
C MET A 21 9.21 0.51 15.11
N VAL A 22 10.19 0.14 14.26
CA VAL A 22 11.39 0.95 14.02
C VAL A 22 11.01 2.32 13.41
N LEU A 23 10.10 2.34 12.45
CA LEU A 23 9.60 3.59 11.86
C LEU A 23 8.88 4.47 12.92
N TYR A 24 8.09 3.87 13.81
CA TYR A 24 7.46 4.60 14.90
C TYR A 24 8.50 5.16 15.89
N ALA A 25 9.44 4.34 16.35
CA ALA A 25 10.47 4.71 17.32
C ALA A 25 11.40 5.81 16.79
N THR A 26 11.74 5.78 15.49
CA THR A 26 12.55 6.82 14.83
C THR A 26 11.82 8.17 14.73
N GLN A 27 10.49 8.17 14.77
CA GLN A 27 9.67 9.37 14.73
C GLN A 27 9.35 9.89 16.14
N SER A 28 9.12 9.00 17.10
CA SER A 28 8.80 9.33 18.49
C SER A 28 9.97 10.05 19.16
N GLY A 29 9.83 11.36 19.37
CA GLY A 29 10.87 12.21 20.00
C GLY A 29 11.45 13.26 19.07
N SER A 30 11.20 13.18 17.76
CA SER A 30 11.48 14.28 16.84
C SER A 30 10.22 15.13 16.65
N ASN A 31 10.30 16.45 16.88
CA ASN A 31 9.21 17.42 16.61
C ASN A 31 9.02 17.65 15.09
N LYS A 32 9.36 16.63 14.30
CA LYS A 32 9.12 16.59 12.86
C LYS A 32 7.65 16.27 12.72
N ARG A 33 6.84 17.24 12.27
CA ARG A 33 5.59 16.93 11.58
C ARG A 33 5.88 15.75 10.69
N VAL A 34 5.14 14.65 10.83
CA VAL A 34 5.28 13.47 9.96
C VAL A 34 5.33 14.03 8.55
N LYS A 35 6.51 14.01 7.92
CA LYS A 35 6.61 14.32 6.51
C LYS A 35 5.92 13.12 5.89
N LEU A 36 4.63 13.25 5.65
CA LEU A 36 3.78 12.31 4.95
C LEU A 36 4.19 12.29 3.45
N ASN A 37 5.47 12.49 3.16
CA ASN A 37 6.03 12.61 1.81
C ASN A 37 6.26 11.24 1.17
N ARG A 38 5.74 10.17 1.78
CA ARG A 38 5.91 8.79 1.30
C ARG A 38 4.63 8.16 0.76
N CYS A 39 3.48 8.79 0.98
CA CYS A 39 2.23 8.39 0.35
C CYS A 39 2.05 9.16 -0.96
N PRO A 40 1.66 8.50 -2.06
CA PRO A 40 1.40 9.19 -3.32
C PRO A 40 0.30 10.23 -3.17
N VAL A 41 0.56 11.42 -3.70
CA VAL A 41 -0.36 12.56 -3.63
C VAL A 41 -1.31 12.47 -4.82
N GLN A 42 -2.60 12.51 -4.53
CA GLN A 42 -3.62 12.55 -5.58
C GLN A 42 -3.92 14.00 -5.96
N PRO A 43 -3.89 14.37 -7.25
CA PRO A 43 -4.51 15.59 -7.71
C PRO A 43 -6.05 15.46 -7.74
N GLY A 44 -6.73 16.52 -7.35
CA GLY A 44 -8.18 16.56 -7.27
C GLY A 44 -8.76 15.67 -6.16
N SER A 45 -10.07 15.42 -6.21
CA SER A 45 -10.82 14.82 -5.08
C SER A 45 -11.58 13.53 -5.41
N THR A 46 -11.56 13.07 -6.66
CA THR A 46 -12.47 12.00 -7.13
C THR A 46 -11.85 10.60 -7.21
N LYS A 47 -10.52 10.48 -7.10
CA LYS A 47 -9.79 9.21 -7.25
C LYS A 47 -9.22 8.67 -5.94
N CYS A 48 -9.60 9.23 -4.79
CA CYS A 48 -8.95 8.94 -3.51
C CYS A 48 -9.09 7.47 -3.10
N GLY A 49 -10.25 6.86 -3.38
CA GLY A 49 -10.46 5.43 -3.19
C GLY A 49 -9.47 4.57 -3.97
N TYR A 50 -9.24 4.89 -5.24
CA TYR A 50 -8.30 4.15 -6.09
C TYR A 50 -6.84 4.32 -5.66
N TYR A 51 -6.46 5.51 -5.19
CA TYR A 51 -5.13 5.75 -4.63
C TYR A 51 -4.91 4.92 -3.36
N MET A 52 -5.91 4.84 -2.48
CA MET A 52 -5.83 3.98 -1.30
C MET A 52 -5.69 2.50 -1.67
N LEU A 53 -6.50 2.02 -2.62
CA LEU A 53 -6.46 0.63 -3.07
C LEU A 53 -5.12 0.27 -3.72
N ARG A 54 -4.59 1.15 -4.59
CA ARG A 54 -3.27 0.98 -5.19
C ARG A 54 -2.17 0.90 -4.13
N PHE A 55 -2.19 1.83 -3.18
CA PHE A 55 -1.21 1.89 -2.12
C PHE A 55 -1.27 0.68 -1.19
N MET A 56 -2.48 0.21 -0.85
CA MET A 56 -2.65 -1.03 -0.07
C MET A 56 -2.14 -2.25 -0.83
N LYS A 57 -2.38 -2.34 -2.15
CA LYS A 57 -1.85 -3.42 -3.00
C LYS A 57 -0.32 -3.41 -3.00
N GLU A 58 0.31 -2.25 -3.19
CA GLU A 58 1.77 -2.09 -3.11
C GLU A 58 2.32 -2.51 -1.75
N ILE A 59 1.66 -2.13 -0.63
CA ILE A 59 2.07 -2.58 0.71
C ILE A 59 1.96 -4.10 0.86
N VAL A 60 0.97 -4.75 0.26
CA VAL A 60 0.82 -6.21 0.32
C VAL A 60 1.89 -6.92 -0.52
N GLU A 61 2.18 -6.40 -1.72
CA GLU A 61 3.08 -6.99 -2.71
C GLU A 61 4.57 -6.72 -2.41
N GLU A 62 4.91 -5.45 -2.16
CA GLU A 62 6.28 -4.95 -1.95
C GLU A 62 6.61 -4.73 -0.46
N ARG A 63 5.65 -5.00 0.44
CA ARG A 63 5.81 -4.88 1.90
C ARG A 63 6.18 -3.46 2.32
N ILE A 64 6.85 -3.33 3.46
CA ILE A 64 7.26 -2.04 4.02
C ILE A 64 8.33 -1.33 3.17
N GLU A 65 8.89 -1.96 2.13
CA GLU A 65 9.83 -1.28 1.24
C GLU A 65 9.20 -0.09 0.53
N VAL A 66 7.90 -0.15 0.24
CA VAL A 66 7.08 0.97 -0.26
C VAL A 66 7.16 2.18 0.67
N LEU A 67 7.18 1.94 1.98
CA LEU A 67 7.28 3.00 3.00
C LEU A 67 8.70 3.52 3.18
N ILE A 68 9.72 2.88 2.61
CA ILE A 68 11.13 3.27 2.76
C ILE A 68 11.64 4.02 1.53
N ARG A 69 11.08 3.75 0.35
CA ARG A 69 11.42 4.48 -0.89
C ARG A 69 10.93 5.93 -0.81
N ASP A 70 11.63 6.82 -1.52
CA ASP A 70 11.05 8.13 -1.85
C ASP A 70 9.80 7.85 -2.69
N GLY A 71 8.62 8.01 -2.07
CA GLY A 71 7.36 7.55 -2.63
C GLY A 71 7.11 8.13 -4.02
N LYS A 72 6.36 7.42 -4.87
CA LYS A 72 5.83 7.99 -6.10
C LYS A 72 5.11 9.30 -5.74
N VAL A 73 5.43 10.38 -6.45
CA VAL A 73 4.77 11.68 -6.21
C VAL A 73 3.27 11.57 -6.50
N GLU A 74 2.91 10.78 -7.52
CA GLU A 74 1.55 10.56 -7.99
C GLU A 74 1.46 9.20 -8.72
N TYR A 75 0.29 8.55 -8.68
CA TYR A 75 -0.01 7.40 -9.54
C TYR A 75 -0.41 7.82 -10.95
N THR A 76 0.03 7.07 -11.96
CA THR A 76 -0.36 7.34 -13.35
C THR A 76 -1.81 6.94 -13.60
N THR A 77 -2.36 7.30 -14.77
CA THR A 77 -3.69 6.81 -15.16
C THR A 77 -3.69 5.29 -15.30
N ASP A 78 -2.62 4.71 -15.86
CA ASP A 78 -2.46 3.26 -16.01
C ASP A 78 -2.43 2.54 -14.64
N ASP A 79 -1.71 3.09 -13.65
CA ASP A 79 -1.69 2.56 -12.27
C ASP A 79 -3.12 2.48 -11.67
N ILE A 80 -3.99 3.43 -12.04
CA ILE A 80 -5.38 3.51 -11.54
C ILE A 80 -6.31 2.62 -12.36
N ASP A 81 -6.11 2.52 -13.67
CA ASP A 81 -6.92 1.68 -14.54
C ASP A 81 -6.68 0.19 -14.26
N GLU A 82 -5.45 -0.22 -13.95
CA GLU A 82 -5.12 -1.56 -13.43
C GLU A 82 -5.99 -1.92 -12.21
N ILE A 83 -6.07 -1.00 -11.23
CA ILE A 83 -6.88 -1.22 -10.02
C ILE A 83 -8.37 -1.28 -10.33
N ARG A 84 -8.86 -0.50 -11.31
CA ARG A 84 -10.27 -0.54 -11.72
C ARG A 84 -10.66 -1.87 -12.33
N GLU A 85 -9.82 -2.39 -13.23
CA GLU A 85 -10.04 -3.67 -13.89
C GLU A 85 -10.07 -4.80 -12.86
N GLU A 86 -9.05 -4.89 -12.01
CA GLU A 86 -8.96 -5.93 -10.98
C GLU A 86 -10.12 -5.86 -9.98
N TRP A 87 -10.51 -4.67 -9.54
CA TRP A 87 -11.67 -4.52 -8.65
C TRP A 87 -12.98 -4.89 -9.34
N SER A 88 -13.15 -4.53 -10.61
CA SER A 88 -14.33 -4.88 -11.38
C SER A 88 -14.45 -6.40 -11.53
N GLU A 89 -13.36 -7.08 -11.87
CA GLU A 89 -13.33 -8.55 -11.96
C GLU A 89 -13.64 -9.22 -10.62
N PHE A 90 -13.05 -8.71 -9.53
CA PHE A 90 -13.32 -9.23 -8.19
C PHE A 90 -14.79 -9.06 -7.80
N VAL A 91 -15.35 -7.86 -7.95
CA VAL A 91 -16.75 -7.54 -7.56
C VAL A 91 -17.77 -8.25 -8.44
N THR A 92 -17.57 -8.27 -9.76
CA THR A 92 -18.46 -9.02 -10.67
C THR A 92 -18.49 -10.50 -10.33
N GLY A 93 -17.37 -11.05 -9.87
CA GLY A 93 -17.27 -12.39 -9.33
C GLY A 93 -18.13 -12.67 -8.09
N PHE A 94 -18.65 -11.66 -7.37
CA PHE A 94 -19.65 -11.84 -6.30
C PHE A 94 -21.09 -11.62 -6.76
N ILE A 95 -21.28 -10.73 -7.75
CA ILE A 95 -22.62 -10.38 -8.25
C ILE A 95 -23.19 -11.53 -9.08
N TYR A 96 -22.35 -12.18 -9.89
CA TYR A 96 -22.77 -13.24 -10.80
C TYR A 96 -22.45 -14.65 -10.26
N ARG A 97 -22.14 -14.77 -8.97
CA ARG A 97 -21.96 -16.06 -8.28
C ARG A 97 -23.19 -16.45 -7.47
#